data_AF-A0A0F8ZSG8-F1
#
_entry.id   AF-A0A0F8ZSG8-F1
#
_cell.length_a   1.000
_cell.length_b   1.000
_cell.length_c   1.000
_cell.angle_alpha   90.00
_cell.angle_beta   90.00
_cell.angle_gamma   90.00
#
_symmetry.space_group_name_H-M   'P 1'
#
loop_
_entity.id
_entity.type
_entity.pdbx_description
1 polymer ?
#
loop_
_entity_poly.entity_id
_entity_poly.type
_entity_poly.pdbx_seq_one_letter_code
_entity_poly.pdbx_strand_id
1 'polypeptide(L)' 'YKDLITFVKDRPGHDLRYAIDAGKMQTKLNWIPEETFETGLRKTVKWYLENTDWWERVLNGDYKLSRIG' A
#
# COMPACT_ATOMS: atom_id res chain seq x y z
N TYR A 1 -10.96 -18.42 -4.61
CA TYR A 1 -10.18 -17.20 -4.30
C TYR A 1 -10.54 -16.03 -5.20
N LYS A 2 -10.77 -16.22 -6.51
CA LYS A 2 -11.29 -15.15 -7.37
C LYS A 2 -12.59 -14.54 -6.83
N ASP A 3 -13.35 -15.33 -6.08
CA ASP A 3 -14.61 -14.96 -5.43
C ASP A 3 -14.45 -13.91 -4.31
N LEU A 4 -13.22 -13.65 -3.83
CA LEU A 4 -12.92 -12.58 -2.87
C LEU A 4 -12.70 -11.21 -3.54
N ILE A 5 -12.73 -11.15 -4.88
CA ILE A 5 -12.47 -9.92 -5.65
C ILE A 5 -13.79 -9.38 -6.19
N THR A 6 -14.07 -8.11 -5.93
CA THR A 6 -15.23 -7.39 -6.50
C THR A 6 -14.75 -6.14 -7.22
N PHE A 7 -15.06 -6.02 -8.51
CA PHE A 7 -14.81 -4.80 -9.26
C PHE A 7 -15.88 -3.77 -8.94
N VAL A 8 -15.46 -2.56 -8.60
CA VAL A 8 -16.33 -1.42 -8.32
C VAL A 8 -16.02 -0.29 -9.30
N LYS A 9 -16.88 0.74 -9.34
CA LYS A 9 -16.65 1.91 -10.19
C LYS A 9 -15.29 2.54 -9.84
N ASP A 10 -14.53 2.86 -10.89
CA ASP A 10 -13.23 3.50 -10.75
C ASP A 10 -13.34 4.93 -10.19
N ARG A 11 -12.24 5.46 -9.64
CA ARG A 11 -12.17 6.81 -9.07
C ARG A 11 -12.04 7.83 -10.20
N PRO A 12 -12.83 8.93 -10.20
CA PRO A 12 -12.57 10.06 -11.09
C PRO A 12 -11.12 10.57 -10.91
N GLY A 13 -10.38 10.66 -12.01
CA GLY A 13 -8.99 11.12 -11.99
C GLY A 13 -7.96 10.09 -11.50
N HIS A 14 -8.26 8.79 -11.59
CA HIS A 14 -7.27 7.75 -11.34
C HIS A 14 -6.21 7.72 -12.44
N ASP A 15 -5.02 8.26 -12.15
CA ASP A 15 -3.87 8.14 -13.06
C ASP A 15 -3.49 6.67 -13.23
N LEU A 16 -3.42 6.23 -14.49
CA LEU A 16 -3.26 4.80 -14.81
C LEU A 16 -1.83 4.28 -14.59
N ARG A 17 -0.83 5.17 -14.56
CA ARG A 17 0.57 4.76 -14.50
C ARG A 17 1.44 5.81 -13.83
N TYR A 18 2.07 5.38 -12.75
CA TYR A 18 3.24 6.04 -12.18
C TYR A 18 4.46 5.15 -12.36
N ALA A 19 5.58 5.77 -12.74
CA ALA A 19 6.88 5.12 -12.80
C ALA A 19 7.95 6.14 -12.43
N ILE A 20 8.91 5.73 -11.59
CA ILE A 20 10.00 6.57 -11.13
C ILE A 20 11.32 5.94 -11.56
N ASP A 21 12.22 6.76 -12.10
CA ASP A 21 13.63 6.41 -12.28
C ASP A 21 14.42 6.89 -11.06
N ALA A 22 14.93 5.94 -10.27
CA ALA A 22 15.73 6.20 -9.08
C ALA A 22 17.26 6.18 -9.34
N GLY A 23 17.70 6.17 -10.60
CA GLY A 23 19.11 6.02 -10.99
C GLY A 23 20.03 7.09 -10.41
N LYS A 24 19.53 8.32 -10.20
CA LYS A 24 20.29 9.39 -9.53
C LYS A 24 20.66 9.02 -8.09
N MET A 25 19.74 8.43 -7.33
CA MET A 25 20.02 8.03 -5.94
C MET A 25 20.98 6.84 -5.91
N GLN A 26 20.77 5.85 -6.78
CA GLN A 26 21.66 4.70 -6.91
C GLN A 26 23.10 5.13 -7.20
N THR A 27 23.30 6.02 -8.17
CA THR A 27 24.64 6.45 -8.60
C THR A 27 25.31 7.43 -7.63
N LYS A 28 24.55 8.34 -7.00
CA LYS A 28 25.14 9.41 -6.16
C LYS A 28 25.23 9.04 -4.69
N LEU A 29 24.36 8.16 -4.21
CA LEU A 29 24.26 7.80 -2.80
C LEU A 29 24.55 6.32 -2.55
N ASN A 30 24.80 5.53 -3.60
CA ASN A 30 24.89 4.06 -3.52
C ASN A 30 23.65 3.43 -2.84
N TRP A 31 22.50 4.09 -2.98
CA TRP A 31 21.25 3.62 -2.38
C TRP A 31 20.67 2.48 -3.22
N ILE A 32 20.30 1.39 -2.56
CA ILE A 32 19.56 0.27 -3.14
C ILE A 32 18.43 -0.13 -2.19
N PRO A 33 17.25 -0.53 -2.70
CA PRO A 33 16.18 -1.03 -1.84
C PRO A 33 16.60 -2.35 -1.21
N GLU A 34 16.37 -2.49 0.09
CA GLU A 34 16.62 -3.74 0.83
C GLU A 34 15.51 -4.78 0.60
N GLU A 35 14.31 -4.32 0.23
CA GLU A 35 13.15 -5.18 -0.01
C GLU A 35 12.79 -5.26 -1.49
N THR A 36 12.35 -6.44 -1.91
CA THR A 36 11.57 -6.56 -3.15
C THR A 36 10.09 -6.33 -2.83
N PHE A 37 9.25 -6.20 -3.87
CA PHE A 37 7.81 -6.10 -3.66
C PHE A 37 7.24 -7.32 -2.92
N GLU A 38 7.71 -8.53 -3.24
CA GLU A 38 7.24 -9.76 -2.60
C GLU A 38 7.59 -9.82 -1.11
N THR A 39 8.83 -9.49 -0.74
CA THR A 39 9.27 -9.55 0.66
C THR A 39 8.61 -8.45 1.47
N GLY A 40 8.52 -7.24 0.91
CA GLY A 40 7.82 -6.11 1.53
C GLY A 40 6.34 -6.39 1.75
N LEU A 41 5.62 -6.86 0.74
CA LEU A 41 4.18 -7.14 0.85
C LEU A 41 3.89 -8.23 1.89
N ARG A 42 4.71 -9.28 1.94
CA ARG A 42 4.58 -10.33 2.97
C ARG A 42 4.76 -9.78 4.37
N LYS A 43 5.79 -8.95 4.59
CA LYS A 43 6.06 -8.30 5.88
C LYS A 43 4.91 -7.38 6.28
N THR A 44 4.35 -6.62 5.32
CA THR A 44 3.20 -5.75 5.57
C THR A 44 1.97 -6.54 6.01
N VAL A 45 1.58 -7.59 5.28
CA VAL A 45 0.43 -8.43 5.68
C VAL A 45 0.64 -9.03 7.07
N LYS A 46 1.84 -9.56 7.34
CA LYS A 46 2.19 -10.10 8.66
C LYS A 46 2.06 -9.04 9.76
N TRP A 47 2.54 -7.83 9.52
CA TRP A 47 2.45 -6.73 10.48
C TRP A 47 0.99 -6.41 10.83
N TYR A 48 0.08 -6.33 9.87
CA TYR A 48 -1.34 -6.07 10.16
C TYR A 48 -2.01 -7.18 10.98
N LEU A 49 -1.61 -8.44 10.78
CA LEU A 49 -2.10 -9.57 11.57
C LEU A 49 -1.57 -9.54 13.01
N GLU A 50 -0.34 -9.06 13.21
CA GLU A 50 0.32 -9.00 14.51
C GLU A 50 0.00 -7.74 15.32
N ASN A 51 -0.61 -6.72 14.70
CA ASN A 51 -0.82 -5.39 15.29
C ASN A 51 -2.30 -4.97 15.29
N THR A 52 -3.22 -5.87 15.66
CA THR A 52 -4.67 -5.64 15.72
C THR A 52 -5.05 -4.39 16.51
N ASP A 53 -4.56 -4.29 17.76
CA ASP A 53 -4.83 -3.14 18.64
C ASP A 53 -4.44 -1.80 18.01
N TRP A 54 -3.47 -1.80 17.08
CA TRP A 54 -3.04 -0.58 16.42
C TRP A 54 -4.10 -0.07 15.44
N TRP A 55 -4.52 -0.90 14.48
CA TRP A 55 -5.45 -0.44 13.44
C TRP A 55 -6.89 -0.37 13.94
N GLU A 56 -7.28 -1.15 14.94
CA GLU A 56 -8.61 -1.02 15.56
C GLU A 56 -8.80 0.39 16.13
N ARG A 57 -7.81 0.94 16.83
CA ARG A 57 -7.88 2.32 17.34
C ARG A 57 -8.04 3.37 16.24
N VAL A 58 -7.47 3.14 15.06
CA VAL A 58 -7.63 4.04 13.91
C VAL A 58 -9.07 4.01 13.38
N LEU A 59 -9.72 2.85 13.44
CA LEU A 59 -11.09 2.66 12.95
C LEU A 59 -12.19 3.04 13.96
N ASN A 60 -11.85 3.25 15.23
CA ASN A 60 -12.80 3.36 16.34
C ASN A 60 -13.55 4.71 16.51
N GLY A 61 -13.48 5.67 15.59
CA GLY A 61 -14.31 6.87 15.75
C GLY A 61 -14.27 7.92 14.64
N ASP A 62 -13.08 8.32 14.19
CA ASP A 62 -12.96 9.46 13.27
C ASP A 62 -12.76 9.07 11.80
N TYR A 63 -12.35 7.82 11.55
CA TYR A 63 -12.08 7.35 10.19
C TYR A 63 -13.38 6.94 9.48
N LYS A 64 -13.88 7.81 8.62
CA LYS A 64 -15.01 7.48 7.75
C LYS A 64 -14.55 6.53 6.66
N LEU A 65 -14.96 5.26 6.76
CA LEU A 65 -14.78 4.22 5.72
C LEU A 65 -15.50 4.54 4.39
N SER A 66 -16.16 5.70 4.29
CA SER A 66 -16.71 6.20 3.05
C SER A 66 -15.61 6.50 2.05
N ARG A 67 -15.79 6.05 0.81
CA ARG A 67 -14.91 6.41 -0.29
C ARG A 67 -14.92 7.92 -0.52
N ILE A 68 -13.76 8.55 -0.34
CA ILE A 68 -13.54 9.97 -0.66
C ILE A 68 -13.00 10.03 -2.11
N GLY A 69 -13.89 9.82 -3.09
CA GLY A 69 -13.51 9.80 -4.52
C GLY A 69 -14.51 9.12 -5.44
#